data_AF-A0AAW2J3T1-F1
#
_entry.id   AF-A0AAW2J3T1-F1
#
_cell.length_a   1.000
_cell.length_b   1.000
_cell.length_c   1.000
_cell.angle_alpha   90.00
_cell.angle_beta   90.00
_cell.angle_gamma   90.00
#
_symmetry.space_group_name_H-M   'P 1'
#
loop_
_entity.id
_entity.type
_entity.pdbx_description
1 polymer ?
#
loop_
_entity_poly.entity_id
_entity_poly.type
_entity_poly.pdbx_seq_one_letter_code
_entity_poly.pdbx_strand_id
1 'polypeptide(L)'
;MDQPQGFTTVGEEQKVCRLQRSIYGLKPASRSWNTCFDEVIRGYDFIKNDYDPCVYKKISGSSVVYLVLYVDDILLIGNDVKMLGNIKAWLSTQFSMKDMGEASYILGIKIYRDRSRRILGLTQSSYIEKVLKRFRMEHSK
;
A
#
# COMPACT_ATOMS: atom_id res chain seq x y z
N MET A 1 20.12 14.57 -21.27
CA MET A 1 19.40 13.30 -21.08
C MET A 1 19.71 12.52 -22.32
N ASP A 2 20.43 11.42 -22.17
CA ASP A 2 20.89 10.62 -23.31
C ASP A 2 20.00 9.39 -23.46
N GLN A 3 20.05 8.76 -24.62
CA GLN A 3 19.30 7.53 -24.83
C GLN A 3 19.85 6.44 -23.91
N PRO A 4 18.97 5.63 -23.28
CA PRO A 4 19.42 4.50 -22.50
C PRO A 4 20.18 3.51 -23.39
N GLN A 5 21.15 2.82 -22.78
CA GLN A 5 21.95 1.82 -23.45
C GLN A 5 21.06 0.77 -24.13
N GLY A 6 21.31 0.51 -25.43
CA GLY A 6 20.52 -0.42 -26.24
C GLY A 6 19.37 0.23 -27.05
N PHE A 7 19.12 1.53 -26.89
CA PHE A 7 18.12 2.27 -27.66
C PHE A 7 18.73 3.28 -28.66
N THR A 8 20.06 3.38 -28.72
CA THR A 8 20.79 4.32 -29.58
C THR A 8 20.75 3.88 -31.04
N THR A 9 20.22 4.73 -31.92
CA THR A 9 20.20 4.50 -33.37
C THR A 9 21.15 5.48 -34.07
N VAL A 10 21.95 4.99 -35.01
CA VAL A 10 22.89 5.81 -35.81
C VAL A 10 22.12 6.89 -36.56
N GLY A 11 22.52 8.15 -36.38
CA GLY A 11 21.87 9.33 -36.99
C GLY A 11 20.70 9.92 -36.19
N GLU A 12 20.33 9.32 -35.06
CA GLU A 12 19.27 9.81 -34.18
C GLU A 12 19.74 10.01 -32.74
N GLU A 13 21.03 10.19 -32.49
CA GLU A 13 21.67 10.21 -31.18
C GLU A 13 21.07 11.29 -30.24
N GLN A 14 20.49 12.34 -30.81
CA GLN A 14 19.83 13.45 -30.10
C GLN A 14 18.43 13.11 -29.56
N LYS A 15 17.86 11.95 -29.91
CA LYS A 15 16.56 11.53 -29.36
C LYS A 15 16.66 11.29 -27.85
N VAL A 16 15.54 11.40 -27.17
CA VAL A 16 15.41 11.15 -25.72
C VAL A 16 14.17 10.32 -25.45
N CYS A 17 14.16 9.58 -24.34
CA CYS A 17 12.99 8.84 -23.92
C CYS A 17 11.91 9.77 -23.35
N ARG A 18 10.71 9.72 -23.94
CA ARG A 18 9.52 10.37 -23.39
C ARG A 18 8.80 9.41 -22.45
N LEU A 19 8.76 9.75 -21.17
CA LEU A 19 7.96 9.02 -20.19
C LEU A 19 6.47 9.25 -20.45
N GLN A 20 5.73 8.17 -20.70
CA GLN A 20 4.27 8.19 -20.87
C GLN A 20 3.51 8.07 -19.54
N ARG A 21 4.19 7.60 -18.49
CA ARG A 21 3.68 7.45 -17.13
C ARG A 21 4.75 7.84 -16.13
N SER A 22 4.33 8.25 -14.93
CA SER A 22 5.25 8.54 -13.83
C SER A 22 6.00 7.27 -13.42
N ILE A 23 7.32 7.36 -13.25
CA ILE A 23 8.16 6.26 -12.78
C ILE A 23 8.38 6.38 -11.27
N TYR A 24 8.35 5.24 -10.58
CA TYR A 24 8.66 5.17 -9.15
C TYR A 24 10.01 5.83 -8.82
N GLY A 25 10.07 6.58 -7.71
CA GLY A 25 11.25 7.34 -7.30
C GLY A 25 11.35 8.75 -7.89
N LEU A 26 10.56 9.10 -8.92
CA LEU A 26 10.42 10.49 -9.33
C LEU A 26 9.53 11.25 -8.33
N LYS A 27 9.93 12.47 -7.96
CA LYS A 27 9.15 13.35 -7.06
C LYS A 27 7.65 13.46 -7.42
N PRO A 28 7.23 13.61 -8.70
CA PRO A 28 5.80 13.67 -9.02
C PRO A 28 5.07 12.32 -8.97
N ALA A 29 5.78 11.18 -8.97
CA ALA A 29 5.15 9.88 -9.14
C ALA A 29 4.21 9.52 -7.99
N SER A 30 4.61 9.77 -6.74
CA SER A 30 3.77 9.50 -5.57
C SER A 30 2.49 10.33 -5.58
N ARG A 31 2.56 11.59 -6.06
CA ARG A 31 1.38 12.45 -6.19
C ARG A 31 0.45 11.95 -7.29
N SER A 32 1.00 11.64 -8.48
CA SER A 32 0.22 11.05 -9.58
C SER A 32 -0.48 9.75 -9.17
N TRP A 33 0.22 8.89 -8.44
CA TRP A 33 -0.33 7.65 -7.89
C TRP A 33 -1.48 7.93 -6.93
N ASN A 34 -1.28 8.81 -5.93
CA ASN A 34 -2.32 9.13 -4.97
C ASN A 34 -3.55 9.76 -5.62
N THR A 35 -3.38 10.66 -6.59
CA THR A 35 -4.50 11.24 -7.36
C THR A 35 -5.28 10.17 -8.12
N CYS A 36 -4.59 9.30 -8.85
CA CYS A 36 -5.23 8.19 -9.57
C CYS A 36 -5.98 7.25 -8.62
N PHE A 37 -5.37 6.90 -7.48
CA PHE A 37 -6.01 6.04 -6.48
C PHE A 37 -7.26 6.68 -5.87
N ASP A 38 -7.18 7.97 -5.51
CA ASP A 38 -8.30 8.72 -4.94
C ASP A 38 -9.51 8.77 -5.88
N GLU A 39 -9.27 9.07 -7.17
CA GLU A 39 -10.31 9.10 -8.20
C GLU A 39 -11.00 7.74 -8.34
N VAL A 40 -10.22 6.65 -8.43
CA VAL A 40 -10.73 5.28 -8.58
C VAL A 40 -11.55 4.86 -7.35
N ILE A 41 -11.02 5.07 -6.15
CA ILE A 41 -11.67 4.67 -4.89
C ILE A 41 -12.98 5.42 -4.67
N ARG A 42 -12.99 6.74 -4.93
CA ARG A 42 -14.22 7.55 -4.83
C ARG A 42 -15.27 7.13 -5.85
N GLY A 43 -14.86 6.67 -7.03
CA GLY A 43 -15.74 6.05 -8.02
C GLY A 43 -16.39 4.74 -7.57
N TYR A 44 -15.93 4.17 -6.44
CA TYR A 44 -16.49 2.97 -5.82
C TYR A 44 -17.10 3.28 -4.44
N ASP A 45 -17.76 4.42 -4.31
CA ASP A 45 -18.52 4.91 -3.14
C ASP A 45 -17.74 4.99 -1.82
N PHE A 46 -16.42 5.00 -1.88
CA PHE A 46 -15.62 5.33 -0.70
C PHE A 46 -15.58 6.84 -0.50
N ILE A 47 -15.80 7.26 0.73
CA ILE A 47 -15.70 8.65 1.16
C ILE A 47 -14.33 8.81 1.84
N LYS A 48 -13.52 9.73 1.31
CA LYS A 48 -12.25 10.11 1.92
C LYS A 48 -12.51 10.80 3.26
N ASN A 49 -11.72 10.48 4.28
CA ASN A 49 -11.80 11.14 5.57
C ASN A 49 -11.18 12.55 5.48
N ASP A 50 -11.88 13.54 6.06
CA ASP A 50 -11.46 14.95 6.00
C ASP A 50 -10.23 15.25 6.89
N TYR A 51 -10.04 14.48 7.97
CA TYR A 51 -8.96 14.67 8.93
C TYR A 51 -7.72 13.82 8.61
N ASP A 52 -7.93 12.65 8.02
CA ASP A 52 -6.86 11.76 7.56
C ASP A 52 -7.05 11.38 6.08
N PRO A 53 -6.41 12.10 5.14
CA PRO A 53 -6.48 11.84 3.69
C PRO A 53 -6.04 10.45 3.25
N CYS A 54 -5.43 9.65 4.13
CA CYS A 54 -5.04 8.27 3.84
C CYS A 54 -6.14 7.26 4.19
N VAL A 55 -7.21 7.70 4.85
CA VAL A 55 -8.32 6.86 5.30
C VAL A 55 -9.56 7.11 4.46
N TYR A 56 -10.16 6.03 3.98
CA TYR A 56 -11.41 6.03 3.25
C TYR A 56 -12.44 5.16 3.97
N LYS A 57 -13.71 5.54 3.90
CA LYS A 57 -14.82 4.83 4.54
C LYS A 57 -15.90 4.52 3.51
N LYS A 58 -16.38 3.28 3.49
CA LYS A 58 -17.58 2.86 2.76
C LYS A 58 -18.59 2.26 3.74
N ILE A 59 -19.84 2.67 3.62
CA ILE A 59 -20.96 2.15 4.42
C ILE A 59 -22.02 1.60 3.46
N SER A 60 -22.51 0.40 3.73
CA SER A 60 -23.63 -0.20 3.02
C SER A 60 -24.53 -0.92 4.03
N GLY A 61 -25.66 -0.30 4.39
CA GLY A 61 -26.50 -0.80 5.48
C GLY A 61 -25.73 -0.85 6.82
N SER A 62 -25.66 -2.04 7.42
CA SER A 62 -24.88 -2.29 8.64
C SER A 62 -23.40 -2.62 8.37
N SER A 63 -23.02 -2.82 7.12
CA SER A 63 -21.64 -3.13 6.74
C SER A 63 -20.81 -1.84 6.63
N VAL A 64 -19.66 -1.82 7.28
CA VAL A 64 -18.71 -0.71 7.31
C VAL A 64 -17.34 -1.25 6.94
N VAL A 65 -16.69 -0.56 6.00
CA VAL A 65 -15.32 -0.82 5.60
C VAL A 65 -14.50 0.46 5.68
N TYR A 66 -13.35 0.35 6.31
CA TYR A 66 -12.27 1.32 6.29
C TYR A 66 -11.15 0.79 5.40
N LEU A 67 -10.66 1.64 4.51
CA LEU A 67 -9.47 1.43 3.70
C LEU A 67 -8.43 2.44 4.15
N VAL A 68 -7.26 1.97 4.54
CA VAL A 68 -6.11 2.82 4.87
C VAL A 68 -5.04 2.60 3.82
N LEU A 69 -4.62 3.67 3.16
CA LEU A 69 -3.57 3.66 2.14
C LEU A 69 -2.28 4.24 2.73
N TYR A 70 -1.19 3.49 2.67
CA TYR A 70 0.14 4.02 2.95
C TYR A 70 1.03 3.79 1.73
N VAL A 71 1.27 4.84 0.96
CA VAL A 71 1.98 4.76 -0.33
C VAL A 71 1.31 3.73 -1.26
N ASP A 72 1.83 2.51 -1.33
CA ASP A 72 1.35 1.38 -2.12
C ASP A 72 0.75 0.24 -1.26
N ASP A 73 0.90 0.29 0.06
CA ASP A 73 0.28 -0.66 0.99
C ASP A 73 -1.17 -0.29 1.30
N ILE A 74 -2.08 -1.27 1.20
CA ILE A 74 -3.51 -1.08 1.51
C ILE A 74 -3.89 -1.98 2.68
N LEU A 75 -4.43 -1.38 3.74
CA LEU A 75 -5.05 -2.09 4.85
C LEU A 75 -6.56 -1.95 4.78
N LEU A 76 -7.27 -3.08 4.71
CA LEU A 76 -8.72 -3.14 4.75
C LEU A 76 -9.21 -3.64 6.11
N ILE A 77 -10.15 -2.90 6.69
CA ILE A 77 -10.75 -3.20 8.00
C ILE A 77 -12.26 -3.12 7.83
N GLY A 78 -12.99 -4.17 8.21
CA GLY A 78 -14.45 -4.14 8.12
C GLY A 78 -15.11 -5.20 8.97
N ASN A 79 -16.43 -5.07 9.12
CA ASN A 79 -17.26 -6.00 9.89
C ASN A 79 -17.95 -7.07 9.02
N ASP A 80 -17.80 -7.01 7.70
CA ASP A 80 -18.38 -7.95 6.74
C ASP A 80 -17.29 -8.53 5.82
N VAL A 81 -16.96 -9.80 6.04
CA VAL A 81 -15.90 -10.50 5.30
C VAL A 81 -16.24 -10.66 3.81
N LYS A 82 -17.53 -10.80 3.46
CA LYS A 82 -17.97 -10.93 2.07
C LYS A 82 -17.78 -9.62 1.34
N MET A 83 -18.17 -8.51 1.98
CA MET A 83 -17.94 -7.16 1.44
C MET A 83 -16.44 -6.88 1.25
N LEU A 84 -15.59 -7.26 2.22
CA LEU A 84 -14.14 -7.15 2.10
C LEU A 84 -13.61 -7.97 0.91
N GLY A 85 -14.10 -9.20 0.72
CA GLY A 85 -13.75 -10.04 -0.43
C GLY A 85 -14.09 -9.38 -1.78
N ASN A 86 -15.30 -8.83 -1.89
CA ASN A 86 -15.75 -8.12 -3.10
C ASN A 86 -14.87 -6.90 -3.40
N ILE A 87 -14.54 -6.11 -2.37
CA ILE A 87 -13.67 -4.93 -2.52
C ILE A 87 -12.28 -5.35 -2.97
N LYS A 88 -11.70 -6.41 -2.40
CA LYS A 88 -10.38 -6.93 -2.82
C LYS A 88 -10.38 -7.40 -4.27
N ALA A 89 -11.42 -8.14 -4.68
CA ALA A 89 -11.58 -8.60 -6.05
C ALA A 89 -11.69 -7.42 -7.01
N TRP A 90 -12.52 -6.42 -6.68
CA TRP A 90 -12.68 -5.21 -7.49
C TRP A 90 -11.37 -4.41 -7.57
N LEU A 91 -10.68 -4.16 -6.45
CA LEU A 91 -9.39 -3.48 -6.43
C LEU A 91 -8.35 -4.16 -7.34
N SER A 92 -8.33 -5.49 -7.36
CA SER A 92 -7.43 -6.28 -8.21
C SER A 92 -7.74 -6.14 -9.71
N THR A 93 -8.93 -5.66 -10.08
CA THR A 93 -9.26 -5.30 -11.48
C THR A 93 -8.77 -3.90 -11.86
N GLN A 94 -8.59 -3.02 -10.88
CA GLN A 94 -8.16 -1.63 -11.09
C GLN A 94 -6.63 -1.48 -11.02
N PHE A 95 -5.98 -2.24 -10.13
CA PHE A 95 -4.57 -2.13 -9.84
C PHE A 95 -3.86 -3.48 -9.89
N SER A 96 -2.61 -3.48 -10.36
CA SER A 96 -1.73 -4.62 -10.19
C SER A 96 -1.30 -4.69 -8.73
N MET A 97 -1.87 -5.66 -7.99
CA MET A 97 -1.64 -5.82 -6.57
C MET A 97 -1.70 -7.29 -6.16
N LYS A 98 -1.26 -7.57 -4.94
CA LYS A 98 -1.29 -8.92 -4.35
C LYS A 98 -2.08 -8.89 -3.05
N ASP A 99 -3.04 -9.81 -2.91
CA ASP A 99 -3.70 -10.06 -1.63
C ASP A 99 -2.73 -10.80 -0.70
N MET A 100 -2.44 -10.20 0.45
CA MET A 100 -1.55 -10.74 1.48
C MET A 100 -2.31 -11.54 2.56
N GLY A 101 -3.64 -11.68 2.43
CA GLY A 101 -4.48 -12.41 3.37
C GLY A 101 -4.86 -11.59 4.61
N GLU A 102 -5.03 -12.25 5.75
CA GLU A 102 -5.30 -11.55 7.01
C GLU A 102 -4.08 -10.71 7.43
N ALA A 103 -4.33 -9.47 7.82
CA ALA A 103 -3.28 -8.52 8.18
C ALA A 103 -2.43 -9.06 9.34
N SER A 104 -1.20 -9.44 9.01
CA SER A 104 -0.19 -9.93 9.97
C SER A 104 0.99 -8.96 10.11
N TYR A 105 1.20 -8.08 9.13
CA TYR A 105 2.16 -7.00 9.15
C TYR A 105 1.60 -5.77 8.45
N ILE A 106 1.94 -4.58 8.97
CA ILE A 106 1.72 -3.29 8.31
C ILE A 106 2.87 -2.36 8.69
N LEU A 107 3.55 -1.75 7.71
CA LEU A 107 4.65 -0.80 7.96
C LEU A 107 5.75 -1.32 8.91
N GLY A 108 6.10 -2.60 8.79
CA GLY A 108 7.09 -3.25 9.66
C GLY A 108 6.61 -3.55 11.09
N ILE A 109 5.35 -3.27 11.41
CA ILE A 109 4.70 -3.64 12.68
C ILE A 109 3.99 -4.97 12.46
N LYS A 110 4.32 -5.97 13.27
CA LYS A 110 3.60 -7.24 13.32
C LYS A 110 2.29 -7.05 14.07
N ILE A 111 1.20 -7.51 13.47
CA ILE A 111 -0.12 -7.56 14.07
C ILE A 111 -0.33 -8.97 14.61
N TYR A 112 -0.62 -9.07 15.90
CA TYR A 112 -1.08 -10.29 16.55
C TYR A 112 -2.56 -10.16 16.85
N ARG A 113 -3.36 -11.13 16.42
CA ARG A 113 -4.80 -11.14 16.68
C ARG A 113 -5.25 -12.50 17.19
N ASP A 114 -5.79 -12.52 18.40
CA ASP A 114 -6.46 -13.67 18.98
C ASP A 114 -7.95 -13.35 19.12
N ARG A 115 -8.76 -13.92 18.24
CA ARG A 115 -10.21 -13.68 18.22
C ARG A 115 -10.93 -14.34 19.39
N SER A 116 -10.44 -15.49 19.85
CA SER A 116 -11.04 -16.24 20.97
C SER A 116 -10.90 -15.46 22.29
N ARG A 117 -9.72 -14.87 22.50
CA ARG A 117 -9.42 -14.06 23.68
C ARG A 117 -9.73 -12.57 23.51
N ARG A 118 -10.15 -12.17 22.31
CA ARG A 118 -10.39 -10.76 21.91
C ARG A 118 -9.16 -9.87 22.12
N ILE A 119 -7.97 -10.41 21.87
CA ILE A 119 -6.70 -9.69 21.98
C ILE A 119 -6.26 -9.21 20.60
N LEU A 120 -5.91 -7.94 20.53
CA LEU A 120 -5.18 -7.34 19.42
C LEU A 120 -3.89 -6.75 19.97
N GLY A 121 -2.76 -7.21 19.45
CA GLY A 121 -1.44 -6.78 19.85
C GLY A 121 -0.65 -6.28 18.65
N LEU A 122 0.24 -5.32 18.91
CA LEU A 122 1.21 -4.81 17.94
C LEU A 122 2.61 -5.05 18.49
N THR A 123 3.52 -5.53 17.65
CA THR A 123 4.92 -5.73 18.06
C THR A 123 5.88 -5.44 16.92
N GLN A 124 7.07 -4.95 17.28
CA GLN A 124 8.20 -4.76 16.37
C GLN A 124 9.39 -5.63 16.80
N SER A 125 9.15 -6.78 17.43
CA SER A 125 10.22 -7.68 17.92
C SER A 125 11.24 -8.00 16.82
N SER A 126 10.79 -8.27 15.59
CA SER A 126 11.67 -8.54 14.44
C SER A 126 12.58 -7.36 14.09
N TYR A 127 12.15 -6.11 14.32
CA TYR A 127 13.00 -4.94 14.13
C TYR A 127 14.03 -4.84 15.27
N ILE A 128 13.60 -5.04 16.52
CA ILE A 128 14.49 -5.05 17.68
C ILE A 128 15.59 -6.11 17.51
N GLU A 129 15.23 -7.33 17.12
CA GLU A 129 16.18 -8.42 16.85
C GLU A 129 17.18 -8.04 15.74
N LYS A 130 16.71 -7.41 14.66
CA LYS A 130 17.58 -6.91 13.58
C LYS A 130 18.56 -5.83 14.07
N VAL A 131 18.11 -4.94 14.94
CA VAL A 131 18.96 -3.89 15.54
C VAL A 131 20.01 -4.52 16.46
N LEU A 132 19.61 -5.43 17.35
CA LEU A 132 20.53 -6.14 18.23
C LEU A 132 21.61 -6.88 17.43
N LYS A 133 21.20 -7.59 16.37
CA LYS A 133 22.11 -8.27 15.44
C LYS A 133 23.08 -7.31 14.75
N ARG A 134 22.58 -6.18 14.24
CA ARG A 134 23.41 -5.16 13.57
C ARG A 134 24.52 -4.61 14.48
N PHE A 135 24.24 -4.43 15.76
CA PHE A 135 25.19 -3.91 16.75
C PHE A 135 25.90 -5.01 17.56
N ARG A 136 25.73 -6.28 17.20
CA ARG A 136 26.32 -7.45 17.90
C ARG A 136 25.94 -7.52 19.39
N MET A 137 24.71 -7.14 19.71
CA MET A 137 24.14 -7.13 21.06
C MET A 137 23.16 -8.29 21.31
N GLU A 138 23.18 -9.33 20.46
CA GLU A 138 22.25 -10.47 20.53
C GLU A 138 22.35 -11.25 21.86
N HIS A 139 23.45 -11.10 22.58
CA HIS A 139 23.74 -11.76 23.86
C HIS A 139 24.12 -10.78 24.98
N SER A 140 23.90 -9.48 24.78
CA SER A 140 24.16 -8.48 25.81
C SER A 140 23.11 -8.60 26.92
N LYS A 141 23.57 -8.57 28.18
CA LYS A 141 22.70 -8.59 29.37
C LYS A 141 21.98 -7.25 29.56
#